data_AF-A0A2V5MI84-F1
#
_entry.id   AF-A0A2V5MI84-F1
#
_cell.length_a   1.000
_cell.length_b   1.000
_cell.length_c   1.000
_cell.angle_alpha   90.00
_cell.angle_beta   90.00
_cell.angle_gamma   90.00
#
_symmetry.space_group_name_H-M   'P 1'
#
loop_
_entity.id
_entity.type
_entity.pdbx_description
1 polymer ?
#
loop_
_entity_poly.entity_id
_entity_poly.type
_entity_poly.pdbx_seq_one_letter_code
_entity_poly.pdbx_strand_id
1 'polypeptide(L)'
;MNTQASPAVEISVVVPVYREEHNVREFVRRLRPILEGVSLRYEIIFSMDPSPDRTEEIILELRAVDPRIKLLKFSRRFGQPMATLAGMQYAAGAVVIVIDVDLQDPPELVTEMVAKWREGFDVVYAQRRTRQGDTPIKKVVSWLGYRLINRIAEVTIPSNTGDFRLMS
;
A
#
# COMPACT_ATOMS: atom_id res chain seq x y z
N MET A 1 17.11 -31.29 -0.72
CA MET A 1 15.84 -30.78 -0.18
C MET A 1 16.16 -29.45 0.50
N ASN A 2 15.96 -28.32 -0.20
CA ASN A 2 16.20 -27.00 0.38
C ASN A 2 15.01 -26.63 1.26
N THR A 3 15.18 -26.73 2.57
CA THR A 3 14.27 -26.15 3.56
C THR A 3 14.44 -24.63 3.48
N GLN A 4 13.71 -23.97 2.57
CA GLN A 4 13.55 -22.52 2.60
C GLN A 4 12.89 -22.18 3.94
N ALA A 5 13.64 -21.59 4.86
CA ALA A 5 13.10 -21.09 6.10
C ALA A 5 11.99 -20.10 5.76
N SER A 6 10.77 -20.34 6.26
CA SER A 6 9.68 -19.38 6.03
C SER A 6 10.09 -18.03 6.63
N PRO A 7 9.92 -16.92 5.89
CA PRO A 7 10.40 -15.63 6.35
C PRO A 7 9.72 -15.26 7.67
N ALA A 8 10.46 -14.55 8.54
CA ALA A 8 9.96 -14.10 9.83
C ALA A 8 8.76 -13.15 9.68
N VAL A 9 8.70 -12.43 8.56
CA VAL A 9 7.59 -11.59 8.12
C VAL A 9 7.03 -12.18 6.83
N GLU A 10 5.72 -12.39 6.77
CA GLU A 10 5.02 -12.86 5.58
C GLU A 10 4.48 -11.68 4.77
N ILE A 11 3.86 -10.70 5.43
CA ILE A 11 3.18 -9.56 4.78
C ILE A 11 3.80 -8.24 5.25
N SER A 12 4.25 -7.41 4.30
CA SER A 12 4.65 -6.03 4.57
C SER A 12 3.63 -5.08 3.99
N VAL A 13 3.02 -4.24 4.83
CA VAL A 13 2.16 -3.15 4.37
C VAL A 13 2.96 -1.86 4.37
N VAL A 14 3.14 -1.27 3.20
CA VAL A 14 3.83 0.01 3.01
C VAL A 14 2.80 1.12 2.91
N VAL A 15 2.93 2.12 3.79
CA VAL A 15 2.00 3.23 3.93
C VAL A 15 2.75 4.55 3.77
N PRO A 16 2.76 5.15 2.58
CA PRO A 16 3.29 6.51 2.38
C PRO A 16 2.44 7.52 3.15
N VAL A 17 3.04 8.38 3.96
CA VAL A 17 2.31 9.37 4.77
C VAL A 17 2.96 10.74 4.80
N TYR A 18 2.12 11.78 4.75
CA TYR A 18 2.51 13.18 4.94
C TYR A 18 1.28 14.01 5.33
N ARG A 19 1.29 14.62 6.52
CA ARG A 19 0.16 15.39 7.08
C ARG A 19 -1.12 14.59 7.30
N GLU A 20 -1.02 13.49 8.04
CA GLU A 20 -2.07 12.47 8.18
C GLU A 20 -2.43 12.21 9.64
N GLU A 21 -2.23 13.19 10.53
CA GLU A 21 -2.45 13.04 11.98
C GLU A 21 -3.88 12.62 12.36
N HIS A 22 -4.86 12.89 11.50
CA HIS A 22 -6.26 12.51 11.73
C HIS A 22 -6.60 11.09 11.23
N ASN A 23 -5.80 10.53 10.32
CA ASN A 23 -6.13 9.28 9.63
C ASN A 23 -5.34 8.08 10.18
N VAL A 24 -4.08 8.27 10.60
CA VAL A 24 -3.17 7.19 11.00
C VAL A 24 -3.76 6.24 12.06
N ARG A 25 -4.38 6.77 13.13
CA ARG A 25 -4.92 5.93 14.20
C ARG A 25 -6.08 5.06 13.72
N GLU A 26 -7.01 5.68 12.99
CA GLU A 26 -8.18 5.00 12.47
C GLU A 26 -7.79 3.96 11.42
N PHE A 27 -6.82 4.29 10.57
CA PHE A 27 -6.22 3.37 9.62
C PHE A 27 -5.66 2.13 10.30
N VAL A 28 -4.81 2.29 11.32
CA VAL A 28 -4.23 1.14 12.05
C VAL A 28 -5.31 0.34 12.78
N ARG A 29 -6.30 1.02 13.38
CA ARG A 29 -7.41 0.37 14.08
C ARG A 29 -8.21 -0.55 13.16
N ARG A 30 -8.44 -0.15 11.90
CA ARG A 30 -9.16 -0.95 10.90
C ARG A 30 -8.28 -2.03 10.28
N LEU A 31 -7.04 -1.70 9.92
CA LEU A 31 -6.14 -2.61 9.20
C LEU A 31 -5.65 -3.78 10.09
N ARG A 32 -5.37 -3.53 11.38
CA ARG A 32 -4.83 -4.55 12.29
C ARG A 32 -5.64 -5.85 12.34
N PRO A 33 -6.96 -5.83 12.66
CA PRO A 33 -7.74 -7.08 12.72
C PRO A 33 -7.82 -7.79 11.37
N ILE A 34 -7.75 -7.06 10.26
CA ILE A 34 -7.73 -7.64 8.91
C ILE A 34 -6.43 -8.41 8.68
N LEU A 35 -5.28 -7.79 8.99
CA LEU A 35 -3.98 -8.44 8.90
C LEU A 35 -3.90 -9.66 9.81
N GLU A 36 -4.32 -9.53 11.07
CA GLU A 36 -4.31 -10.64 12.03
C GLU A 36 -5.21 -11.80 11.60
N GLY A 37 -6.30 -11.52 10.86
CA GLY A 37 -7.16 -12.53 10.26
C GLY A 37 -6.52 -13.31 9.10
N VAL A 38 -5.51 -12.75 8.43
CA VAL A 38 -4.85 -13.40 7.28
C VAL A 38 -3.46 -13.97 7.60
N SER A 39 -2.69 -13.32 8.47
CA SER A 39 -1.40 -13.78 8.98
C SER A 39 -0.97 -12.99 10.23
N LEU A 40 -0.40 -13.65 11.22
CA LEU A 40 0.21 -12.97 12.38
C LEU A 40 1.63 -12.46 12.12
N ARG A 41 2.24 -12.86 11.00
CA ARG A 41 3.59 -12.45 10.60
C ARG A 41 3.50 -11.28 9.63
N TYR A 42 3.14 -10.12 10.14
CA TYR A 42 3.06 -8.92 9.32
C TYR A 42 3.85 -7.77 9.94
N GLU A 43 4.13 -6.78 9.11
CA GLU A 43 4.63 -5.46 9.52
C GLU A 43 3.87 -4.35 8.80
N ILE A 44 3.78 -3.18 9.44
CA ILE A 44 3.22 -1.97 8.84
C ILE A 44 4.35 -0.94 8.82
N ILE A 45 4.80 -0.56 7.65
CA ILE A 45 5.89 0.40 7.44
C ILE A 45 5.28 1.72 7.00
N PHE A 46 5.28 2.69 7.90
CA PHE A 46 5.01 4.07 7.55
C PHE A 46 6.27 4.68 6.93
N SER A 47 6.23 5.04 5.65
CA SER A 47 7.31 5.81 5.02
C SER A 47 6.88 7.27 4.89
N MET A 48 7.65 8.17 5.50
CA MET A 48 7.23 9.55 5.66
C MET A 48 8.31 10.58 5.31
N ASP A 49 7.88 11.62 4.61
CA ASP A 49 8.60 12.89 4.59
C ASP A 49 8.50 13.57 5.98
N PRO A 50 9.46 14.44 6.38
CA PRO A 50 9.30 15.29 7.55
C PRO A 50 7.96 16.06 7.49
N SER A 51 7.07 15.74 8.43
CA SER A 51 5.73 16.34 8.50
C SER A 51 5.70 17.43 9.56
N PRO A 52 5.00 18.56 9.32
CA PRO A 52 4.88 19.65 10.29
C PRO A 52 3.82 19.42 11.38
N ASP A 53 3.09 18.32 11.32
CA ASP A 53 1.97 17.98 12.21
C ASP A 53 2.33 16.78 13.11
N ARG A 54 1.34 16.25 13.87
CA ARG A 54 1.58 15.17 14.83
C ARG A 54 1.66 13.76 14.20
N THR A 55 1.72 13.65 12.87
CA THR A 55 1.76 12.35 12.18
C THR A 55 2.87 11.44 12.72
N GLU A 56 4.10 11.96 12.85
CA GLU A 56 5.25 11.20 13.35
C GLU A 56 5.05 10.73 14.80
N GLU A 57 4.61 11.64 15.67
CA GLU A 57 4.36 11.37 17.08
C GLU A 57 3.35 10.24 17.25
N ILE A 58 2.24 10.30 16.51
CA ILE A 58 1.18 9.29 16.53
C ILE A 58 1.71 7.92 16.09
N ILE A 59 2.54 7.86 15.04
CA ILE A 59 3.14 6.60 14.58
C ILE A 59 4.07 6.02 15.64
N LEU A 60 4.88 6.86 16.29
CA LEU A 60 5.79 6.44 17.36
C LEU A 60 5.04 5.91 18.58
N GLU A 61 3.94 6.54 18.97
CA GLU A 61 3.05 6.02 20.02
C GLU A 61 2.46 4.65 19.66
N LEU A 62 1.96 4.50 18.43
CA LEU A 62 1.41 3.22 17.96
C LEU A 62 2.48 2.12 17.95
N ARG A 63 3.71 2.45 17.53
CA ARG A 63 4.87 1.55 17.56
C ARG A 63 5.25 1.12 18.98
N ALA A 64 5.12 2.00 19.96
CA ALA A 64 5.41 1.67 21.35
C ALA A 64 4.47 0.58 21.89
N VAL A 65 3.24 0.50 21.36
CA VAL A 65 2.24 -0.50 21.73
C VAL A 65 2.33 -1.76 20.86
N ASP A 66 2.71 -1.61 19.59
CA ASP A 66 2.78 -2.71 18.61
C ASP A 66 4.11 -2.66 17.83
N PRO A 67 5.08 -3.55 18.15
CA PRO A 67 6.41 -3.52 17.52
C PRO A 67 6.39 -3.93 16.04
N ARG A 68 5.27 -4.42 15.50
CA ARG A 68 5.09 -4.69 14.07
C ARG A 68 4.95 -3.39 13.27
N ILE A 69 4.67 -2.27 13.93
CA ILE A 69 4.62 -0.94 13.32
C ILE A 69 6.03 -0.35 13.27
N LYS A 70 6.45 0.02 12.05
CA LYS A 70 7.76 0.58 11.75
C LYS A 70 7.61 1.97 11.13
N LEU A 71 8.62 2.80 11.34
CA LEU A 71 8.68 4.16 10.81
C LEU A 71 9.98 4.36 10.03
N LEU A 72 9.85 4.69 8.75
CA LEU A 72 10.93 5.10 7.85
C LEU A 72 10.77 6.60 7.55
N LYS A 73 11.46 7.45 8.30
CA LYS A 73 11.42 8.90 8.14
C LYS A 73 12.59 9.40 7.29
N PHE A 74 12.29 10.22 6.29
CA PHE A 74 13.30 10.85 5.44
C PHE A 74 13.92 12.08 6.08
N SER A 75 15.11 12.45 5.60
CA SER A 75 15.84 13.64 6.07
C SER A 75 15.26 14.97 5.56
N ARG A 76 14.51 14.93 4.46
CA ARG A 76 13.84 16.06 3.82
C ARG A 76 12.65 15.57 3.01
N ARG A 77 11.90 16.48 2.40
CA ARG A 77 10.75 16.15 1.55
C ARG A 77 11.19 15.63 0.19
N PHE A 78 10.72 14.44 -0.19
CA PHE A 78 10.92 13.80 -1.50
C PHE A 78 9.61 13.48 -2.23
N GLY A 79 8.50 13.36 -1.50
CA GLY A 79 7.17 13.07 -2.06
C GLY A 79 6.78 11.59 -2.03
N GLN A 80 5.50 11.35 -2.30
CA GLN A 80 4.84 10.04 -2.17
C GLN A 80 5.48 8.92 -3.02
N PRO A 81 5.92 9.13 -4.27
CA PRO A 81 6.57 8.06 -5.05
C PRO A 81 7.85 7.55 -4.39
N MET A 82 8.65 8.46 -3.82
CA MET A 82 9.88 8.10 -3.11
C MET A 82 9.58 7.43 -1.77
N ALA A 83 8.56 7.88 -1.05
CA ALA A 83 8.07 7.22 0.17
C ALA A 83 7.63 5.77 -0.11
N THR A 84 6.86 5.58 -1.19
CA THR A 84 6.44 4.25 -1.63
C THR A 84 7.65 3.37 -1.95
N LEU A 85 8.57 3.85 -2.78
CA LEU A 85 9.74 3.09 -3.20
C LEU A 85 10.64 2.71 -2.01
N ALA A 86 10.93 3.65 -1.11
CA ALA A 86 11.79 3.37 0.03
C ALA A 86 11.11 2.41 1.02
N GLY A 87 9.80 2.56 1.23
CA GLY A 87 9.02 1.62 2.04
C GLY A 87 9.05 0.21 1.47
N MET A 88 8.92 0.07 0.15
CA MET A 88 9.06 -1.23 -0.54
C MET A 88 10.47 -1.81 -0.39
N GLN A 89 11.52 -0.99 -0.53
CA GLN A 89 12.90 -1.45 -0.35
C GLN A 89 13.21 -1.87 1.10
N TYR A 90 12.53 -1.27 2.07
CA TYR A 90 12.69 -1.57 3.49
C TYR A 90 11.87 -2.78 3.95
N ALA A 91 10.87 -3.19 3.17
CA ALA A 91 10.00 -4.32 3.48
C ALA A 91 10.76 -5.64 3.56
N ALA A 92 10.43 -6.45 4.56
CA ALA A 92 11.03 -7.77 4.81
C ALA A 92 10.07 -8.94 4.52
N GLY A 93 8.82 -8.65 4.16
CA GLY A 93 7.77 -9.63 3.89
C GLY A 93 7.99 -10.38 2.59
N ALA A 94 7.41 -11.59 2.51
CA ALA A 94 7.31 -12.35 1.26
C ALA A 94 6.41 -11.65 0.22
N VAL A 95 5.50 -10.79 0.70
CA VAL A 95 4.62 -10.01 -0.14
C VAL A 95 4.51 -8.59 0.40
N VAL A 96 4.47 -7.61 -0.51
CA VAL A 96 4.36 -6.19 -0.20
C VAL A 96 3.03 -5.65 -0.70
N ILE A 97 2.29 -5.00 0.19
CA ILE A 97 1.04 -4.30 -0.11
C ILE A 97 1.26 -2.81 0.08
N VAL A 98 1.05 -2.02 -0.96
CA VAL A 98 1.09 -0.55 -0.85
C VAL A 98 -0.33 -0.06 -0.64
N ILE A 99 -0.55 0.80 0.36
CA ILE A 99 -1.86 1.39 0.66
C ILE A 99 -1.72 2.83 1.18
N ASP A 100 -2.63 3.70 0.79
CA ASP A 100 -2.72 5.06 1.32
C ASP A 100 -3.47 5.09 2.66
N VAL A 101 -3.09 6.01 3.53
CA VAL A 101 -3.63 6.08 4.91
C VAL A 101 -5.02 6.74 4.99
N ASP A 102 -5.47 7.41 3.93
CA ASP A 102 -6.69 8.23 3.88
C ASP A 102 -8.02 7.44 3.87
N LEU A 103 -7.94 6.10 3.90
CA LEU A 103 -9.06 5.17 3.93
C LEU A 103 -10.03 5.30 2.73
N GLN A 104 -9.60 5.93 1.64
CA GLN A 104 -10.40 6.01 0.42
C GLN A 104 -10.59 4.63 -0.22
N ASP A 105 -9.57 3.77 -0.12
CA ASP A 105 -9.68 2.36 -0.47
C ASP A 105 -9.91 1.53 0.81
N PRO A 106 -10.94 0.66 0.83
CA PRO A 106 -11.28 -0.11 2.01
C PRO A 106 -10.14 -1.09 2.35
N PRO A 107 -9.55 -1.04 3.57
CA PRO A 107 -8.50 -1.96 3.99
C PRO A 107 -8.92 -3.44 3.90
N GLU A 108 -10.22 -3.72 3.90
CA GLU A 108 -10.79 -5.07 3.78
C GLU A 108 -10.36 -5.79 2.49
N LEU A 109 -10.01 -5.05 1.44
CA LEU A 109 -9.50 -5.61 0.19
C LEU A 109 -8.18 -6.37 0.37
N VAL A 110 -7.42 -6.09 1.44
CA VAL A 110 -6.19 -6.82 1.78
C VAL A 110 -6.46 -8.32 1.86
N THR A 111 -7.60 -8.73 2.43
CA THR A 111 -7.97 -10.15 2.54
C THR A 111 -8.08 -10.81 1.18
N GLU A 112 -8.78 -10.17 0.24
CA GLU A 112 -8.99 -10.69 -1.11
C GLU A 112 -7.67 -10.72 -1.89
N MET A 113 -6.83 -9.69 -1.74
CA MET A 113 -5.52 -9.65 -2.39
C MET A 113 -4.59 -10.76 -1.92
N VAL A 114 -4.52 -10.99 -0.60
CA VAL A 114 -3.68 -12.05 -0.02
C VAL A 114 -4.19 -13.42 -0.45
N ALA A 115 -5.51 -13.62 -0.54
CA ALA A 115 -6.07 -14.85 -1.08
C ALA A 115 -5.62 -15.08 -2.54
N LYS A 116 -5.69 -14.06 -3.39
CA LYS A 116 -5.21 -14.15 -4.79
C LYS A 116 -3.71 -14.41 -4.87
N TRP A 117 -2.90 -13.74 -4.05
CA TRP A 117 -1.48 -14.03 -3.99
C TRP A 117 -1.20 -15.52 -3.65
N ARG A 118 -1.93 -16.07 -2.69
CA ARG A 118 -1.82 -17.50 -2.31
C ARG A 118 -2.29 -18.46 -3.41
N GLU A 119 -3.12 -18.01 -4.35
CA GLU A 119 -3.47 -18.77 -5.56
C GLU A 119 -2.30 -18.82 -6.59
N GLY A 120 -1.23 -18.04 -6.38
CA GLY A 120 -0.04 -17.99 -7.24
C GLY A 120 0.04 -16.77 -8.15
N PHE A 121 -0.73 -15.71 -7.88
CA PHE A 121 -0.63 -14.45 -8.63
C PHE A 121 0.47 -13.55 -8.04
N ASP A 122 1.45 -13.18 -8.86
CA ASP A 122 2.58 -12.34 -8.42
C ASP A 122 2.19 -10.87 -8.22
N VAL A 123 1.18 -10.38 -8.95
CA VAL A 123 0.70 -8.99 -8.87
C VAL A 123 -0.82 -8.95 -8.81
N VAL A 124 -1.36 -8.27 -7.80
CA VAL A 124 -2.80 -8.07 -7.61
C VAL A 124 -3.11 -6.58 -7.48
N TYR A 125 -4.05 -6.09 -8.28
CA TYR A 125 -4.52 -4.71 -8.23
C TYR A 125 -5.94 -4.67 -7.67
N ALA A 126 -6.24 -3.72 -6.77
CA ALA A 126 -7.64 -3.38 -6.55
C ALA A 126 -8.11 -2.37 -7.61
N GLN A 127 -9.16 -2.74 -8.32
CA GLN A 127 -9.80 -1.87 -9.29
C GLN A 127 -11.15 -1.41 -8.73
N ARG A 128 -11.36 -0.09 -8.65
CA ARG A 128 -12.67 0.44 -8.27
C ARG A 128 -13.69 0.11 -9.36
N ARG A 129 -14.78 -0.58 -9.02
CA ARG A 129 -15.84 -1.00 -9.97
C ARG A 129 -16.59 0.18 -10.61
N THR A 130 -16.67 1.34 -9.96
CA THR A 130 -17.48 2.48 -10.46
C THR A 130 -16.95 3.84 -9.99
N ARG A 131 -16.72 4.76 -10.93
CA ARG A 131 -16.52 6.19 -10.67
C ARG A 131 -17.87 6.91 -10.75
N GLN A 132 -18.51 7.22 -9.63
CA GLN A 132 -19.51 8.28 -9.62
C GLN A 132 -18.76 9.62 -9.74
N GLY A 133 -18.93 10.36 -10.84
CA GLY A 133 -18.40 11.73 -10.98
C GLY A 133 -17.44 12.01 -12.16
N ASP A 134 -17.15 11.04 -13.01
CA ASP A 134 -16.30 11.30 -14.19
C ASP A 134 -17.06 12.04 -15.29
N THR A 135 -16.67 13.29 -15.56
CA THR A 135 -17.12 14.06 -16.72
C THR A 135 -16.74 13.30 -18.00
N PRO A 136 -17.59 13.24 -19.05
CA PRO A 136 -17.32 12.50 -20.29
C PRO A 136 -15.96 12.83 -20.93
N ILE A 137 -15.51 14.08 -20.78
CA ILE A 137 -14.23 14.58 -21.27
C ILE A 137 -13.04 13.84 -20.61
N LYS A 138 -13.09 13.58 -19.29
CA LYS A 138 -12.02 12.86 -18.59
C LYS A 138 -11.92 11.41 -19.08
N LYS A 139 -13.03 10.76 -19.40
CA LYS A 139 -13.05 9.40 -19.96
C LYS A 139 -12.39 9.35 -21.34
N VAL A 140 -12.66 10.33 -22.20
CA VAL A 140 -12.05 10.40 -23.54
C VAL A 140 -10.55 10.64 -23.47
N VAL A 141 -10.10 11.58 -22.62
CA VAL A 141 -8.67 11.87 -22.43
C VAL A 141 -7.94 10.66 -21.85
N SER A 142 -8.50 10.00 -20.83
CA SER A 142 -7.93 8.77 -20.29
C SER A 142 -7.87 7.66 -21.33
N TRP A 143 -8.93 7.45 -22.12
CA TRP A 143 -8.94 6.44 -23.17
C TRP A 143 -7.84 6.66 -24.24
N LEU A 144 -7.67 7.90 -24.70
CA LEU A 144 -6.59 8.29 -25.62
C LEU A 144 -5.21 8.04 -25.02
N GLY A 145 -5.00 8.44 -23.76
CA GLY A 145 -3.75 8.22 -23.05
C GLY A 145 -3.41 6.74 -22.90
N TYR A 146 -4.34 5.93 -22.40
CA TYR A 146 -4.13 4.49 -22.25
C TYR A 146 -3.94 3.79 -23.60
N ARG A 147 -4.62 4.21 -24.66
CA ARG A 147 -4.43 3.65 -26.01
C ARG A 147 -3.03 3.95 -26.57
N LEU A 148 -2.49 5.13 -26.31
CA LEU A 148 -1.13 5.50 -26.73
C LEU A 148 -0.09 4.68 -25.95
N ILE A 149 -0.27 4.58 -24.63
CA ILE A 149 0.65 3.86 -23.75
C ILE A 149 0.62 2.36 -24.05
N ASN A 150 -0.56 1.74 -24.21
CA ASN A 150 -0.69 0.31 -24.54
C ASN A 150 -0.13 -0.05 -25.93
N ARG A 151 0.07 0.94 -26.82
CA ARG A 151 0.72 0.70 -28.13
C ARG A 151 2.24 0.60 -28.01
N ILE A 152 2.82 1.12 -26.93
CA ILE A 152 4.27 1.20 -26.70
C ILE A 152 4.69 0.28 -25.54
N ALA A 153 3.78 -0.02 -24.61
CA ALA A 153 4.04 -0.87 -23.46
C ALA A 153 4.06 -2.35 -23.84
N GLU A 154 5.10 -3.07 -23.39
CA GLU A 154 5.21 -4.53 -23.50
C GLU A 154 4.23 -5.28 -22.57
N VAL A 155 3.60 -4.55 -21.64
CA VAL A 155 2.65 -5.07 -20.65
C VAL A 155 1.35 -4.27 -20.73
N THR A 156 0.21 -4.99 -20.80
CA THR A 156 -1.12 -4.38 -20.80
C THR A 156 -1.35 -3.63 -19.49
N ILE A 157 -1.43 -2.29 -19.54
CA ILE A 157 -1.71 -1.49 -18.35
C ILE A 157 -3.22 -1.49 -18.13
N PRO A 158 -3.72 -2.05 -17.02
CA PRO A 158 -5.15 -2.00 -16.72
C PRO A 158 -5.54 -0.54 -16.44
N SER A 159 -6.55 -0.04 -17.13
CA SER A 159 -7.10 1.30 -16.86
C SER A 159 -7.85 1.31 -15.53
N ASN A 160 -7.73 2.37 -14.73
CA ASN A 160 -8.42 2.58 -13.45
C ASN A 160 -7.93 1.76 -12.24
N THR A 161 -6.67 1.35 -12.20
CA THR A 161 -6.03 0.83 -10.97
C THR A 161 -5.54 2.00 -10.11
N GLY A 162 -5.87 2.00 -8.82
CA GLY A 162 -5.25 2.90 -7.84
C GLY A 162 -3.81 2.48 -7.52
N ASP A 163 -3.12 3.21 -6.65
CA ASP A 163 -1.78 2.82 -6.18
C ASP A 163 -1.81 1.63 -5.20
N PHE A 164 -3.01 1.22 -4.78
CA PHE A 164 -3.25 0.03 -3.97
C PHE A 164 -2.98 -1.27 -4.75
N ARG A 165 -1.84 -1.87 -4.44
CA ARG A 165 -1.30 -3.03 -5.17
C ARG A 165 -0.56 -3.97 -4.24
N LEU A 166 -0.61 -5.25 -4.58
CA LEU A 166 0.14 -6.33 -3.93
C LEU A 166 1.16 -6.86 -4.94
N MET A 167 2.40 -7.06 -4.48
CA MET A 167 3.51 -7.61 -5.28
C MET A 167 4.33 -8.58 -4.41
N SER A 168 4.77 -9.71 -4.97
CA SER A 168 5.67 -10.67 -4.32
C SER A 168 6.97 -10.92 -5.09
#